data_AF-A0A9E6CQH8-F1
#
_entry.id   AF-A0A9E6CQH8-F1
#
_cell.length_a   1.000
_cell.length_b   1.000
_cell.length_c   1.000
_cell.angle_alpha   90.00
_cell.angle_beta   90.00
_cell.angle_gamma   90.00
#
_symmetry.space_group_name_H-M   'P 1'
#
loop_
_entity.id
_entity.type
_entity.pdbx_description
1 polymer ?
#
loop_
_entity_poly.entity_id
_entity_poly.type
_entity_poly.pdbx_seq_one_letter_code
_entity_poly.pdbx_strand_id
1 'polypeptide(L)'
;MLDAAKEAASFIQEEERASLDVDRKLVLALMKSIEIIGEAATKITKECQEDLSQIPWPNIIGMRNRLIHAYFDVNLEILWKTVTEDLPGLIDELDKILPSAKV
;
A
#
# COMPACT_ATOMS: atom_id res chain seq x y z
N MET A 1 -7.52 2.95 5.24
CA MET A 1 -6.69 1.92 4.56
C MET A 1 -7.07 1.82 3.09
N LEU A 2 -8.31 1.42 2.77
CA LEU A 2 -8.81 1.31 1.40
C LEU A 2 -8.62 2.60 0.58
N ASP A 3 -8.96 3.76 1.15
CA ASP A 3 -8.80 5.04 0.45
C ASP A 3 -7.35 5.33 0.09
N ALA A 4 -6.41 5.12 1.02
CA ALA A 4 -4.98 5.30 0.76
C ALA A 4 -4.44 4.32 -0.30
N ALA A 5 -4.98 3.09 -0.34
CA ALA A 5 -4.67 2.12 -1.38
C ALA A 5 -5.18 2.58 -2.75
N LYS A 6 -6.43 3.04 -2.83
CA LYS A 6 -7.02 3.57 -4.08
C LYS A 6 -6.31 4.83 -4.56
N GLU A 7 -5.91 5.71 -3.63
CA GLU A 7 -5.13 6.90 -3.94
C GLU A 7 -3.76 6.55 -4.53
N ALA A 8 -3.00 5.64 -3.90
CA ALA A 8 -1.73 5.16 -4.47
C ALA A 8 -1.91 4.53 -5.86
N ALA A 9 -2.96 3.74 -6.06
CA ALA A 9 -3.29 3.16 -7.36
C ALA A 9 -3.60 4.25 -8.41
N SER A 10 -4.23 5.36 -8.02
CA SER A 10 -4.52 6.49 -8.91
C SER A 10 -3.26 7.21 -9.39
N PHE A 11 -2.23 7.30 -8.55
CA PHE A 11 -0.97 7.97 -8.89
C PHE A 11 -0.16 7.23 -9.97
N ILE A 12 -0.41 5.95 -10.18
CA ILE A 12 0.38 5.11 -11.10
C ILE A 12 -0.36 4.76 -12.41
N GLN A 13 -1.58 5.24 -12.62
CA GLN A 13 -2.40 4.83 -13.78
C GLN A 13 -1.76 5.11 -15.14
N GLU A 14 -1.00 6.20 -15.24
CA GLU A 14 -0.32 6.63 -16.47
C GLU A 14 1.20 6.72 -16.29
N GLU A 15 1.72 6.09 -15.22
CA GLU A 15 3.14 6.12 -14.90
C GLU A 15 3.82 4.80 -15.27
N GLU A 16 5.14 4.85 -15.44
CA GLU A 16 5.98 3.68 -15.61
C GLU A 16 7.00 3.60 -14.47
N ARG A 17 7.65 2.45 -14.31
CA ARG A 17 8.69 2.26 -13.28
C ARG A 17 9.75 3.37 -13.34
N ALA A 18 10.16 3.76 -14.55
CA ALA A 18 11.18 4.78 -14.76
C ALA A 18 10.77 6.17 -14.25
N SER A 19 9.45 6.46 -14.14
CA SER A 19 8.95 7.70 -13.55
C SER A 19 9.44 7.90 -12.12
N LEU A 20 9.61 6.81 -11.34
CA LEU A 20 10.12 6.90 -9.97
C LEU A 20 11.58 7.34 -9.89
N ASP A 21 12.36 7.16 -10.96
CA ASP A 21 13.78 7.54 -10.98
C ASP A 21 13.95 9.06 -11.18
N VAL A 22 12.94 9.73 -11.73
CA VAL A 22 13.00 11.16 -12.09
C VAL A 22 11.99 12.03 -11.31
N ASP A 23 10.89 11.45 -10.81
CA ASP A 23 9.89 12.16 -10.02
C ASP A 23 9.95 11.78 -8.53
N ARG A 24 10.71 12.58 -7.78
CA ARG A 24 10.80 12.43 -6.33
C ARG A 24 9.47 12.67 -5.61
N LYS A 25 8.57 13.50 -6.15
CA LYS A 25 7.27 13.75 -5.52
C LYS A 25 6.39 12.52 -5.62
N LEU A 26 6.39 11.84 -6.78
CA LEU A 26 5.68 10.57 -6.96
C LEU A 26 6.18 9.52 -5.97
N VAL A 27 7.50 9.35 -5.83
CA VAL A 27 8.08 8.42 -4.83
C VAL A 27 7.59 8.75 -3.42
N LEU A 28 7.64 10.02 -3.01
CA LEU A 28 7.21 10.44 -1.69
C LEU A 28 5.70 10.24 -1.46
N ALA A 29 4.88 10.49 -2.49
CA ALA A 29 3.44 10.26 -2.44
C ALA A 29 3.12 8.77 -2.23
N LEU A 30 3.71 7.88 -3.05
CA LEU A 30 3.51 6.44 -2.93
C LEU A 30 4.01 5.90 -1.59
N MET A 31 5.18 6.35 -1.12
CA MET A 31 5.69 5.99 0.20
C MET A 31 4.73 6.40 1.31
N LYS A 32 4.15 7.62 1.22
CA LYS A 32 3.22 8.11 2.24
C LYS A 32 1.94 7.28 2.26
N SER A 33 1.40 6.94 1.10
CA SER A 33 0.22 6.06 1.01
C SER A 33 0.51 4.69 1.63
N ILE A 34 1.68 4.09 1.35
CA ILE A 34 2.08 2.81 1.96
C ILE A 34 2.24 2.91 3.47
N GLU A 35 2.84 3.99 3.96
CA GLU A 35 2.95 4.24 5.40
C GLU A 35 1.56 4.28 6.07
N ILE A 36 0.61 5.01 5.47
CA ILE A 36 -0.77 5.10 5.97
C ILE A 36 -1.46 3.74 5.96
N ILE A 37 -1.26 2.94 4.91
CA ILE A 37 -1.81 1.57 4.82
C ILE A 37 -1.26 0.70 5.94
N GLY A 38 0.06 0.69 6.14
CA GLY A 38 0.71 -0.08 7.19
C GLY A 38 0.28 0.36 8.59
N GLU A 39 0.23 1.66 8.85
CA GLU A 39 -0.24 2.20 10.13
C GLU A 39 -1.70 1.79 10.40
N ALA A 40 -2.59 1.93 9.41
CA ALA A 40 -3.97 1.51 9.55
C ALA A 40 -4.09 0.01 9.84
N ALA A 41 -3.22 -0.83 9.25
CA ALA A 41 -3.20 -2.27 9.51
C ALA A 41 -2.86 -2.58 10.98
N THR A 42 -1.98 -1.81 11.61
CA THR A 42 -1.66 -2.00 13.04
C THR A 42 -2.83 -1.72 13.99
N LYS A 43 -3.86 -0.99 13.52
CA LYS A 43 -5.04 -0.64 14.31
C LYS A 43 -6.15 -1.68 14.22
N ILE A 44 -6.07 -2.63 13.29
CA ILE A 44 -7.04 -3.72 13.16
C ILE A 44 -6.82 -4.72 14.28
N THR A 45 -7.89 -5.14 14.97
CA THR A 45 -7.81 -6.10 16.07
C THR A 45 -7.33 -7.47 15.58
N LYS A 46 -6.68 -8.24 16.45
CA LYS A 46 -6.20 -9.59 16.10
C LYS A 46 -7.32 -10.51 15.64
N GLU A 47 -8.47 -10.48 16.33
CA GLU A 47 -9.66 -11.25 15.95
C GLU A 47 -10.10 -10.94 14.51
N CYS A 48 -10.19 -9.66 14.14
CA CYS A 48 -10.53 -9.27 12.78
C CYS A 48 -9.44 -9.68 11.75
N GLN A 49 -8.16 -9.63 12.14
CA GLN A 49 -7.08 -10.13 11.28
C GLN A 49 -7.15 -11.65 11.06
N GLU A 50 -7.55 -12.40 12.08
CA GLU A 50 -7.73 -13.86 12.03
C GLU A 50 -8.94 -14.22 11.15
N ASP A 51 -10.06 -13.50 11.30
CA ASP A 51 -11.24 -13.67 10.44
C ASP A 51 -10.95 -13.34 8.97
N LEU A 52 -10.08 -12.36 8.72
CA LEU A 52 -9.64 -11.92 7.40
C LEU A 52 -8.24 -12.44 7.05
N SER A 53 -8.01 -13.74 7.29
CA SER A 53 -6.70 -14.39 7.12
C SER A 53 -6.16 -14.42 5.70
N GLN A 54 -6.99 -14.14 4.68
CA GLN A 54 -6.54 -14.00 3.30
C GLN A 54 -5.75 -12.71 3.06
N ILE A 55 -5.92 -11.70 3.91
CA ILE A 55 -5.12 -10.47 3.87
C ILE A 55 -3.79 -10.74 4.59
N PRO A 56 -2.63 -10.48 3.95
CA PRO A 56 -1.33 -10.77 4.55
C PRO A 56 -0.91 -9.68 5.57
N TRP A 57 -1.64 -9.57 6.69
CA TRP A 57 -1.45 -8.52 7.70
C TRP A 57 0.00 -8.30 8.15
N PRO A 58 0.80 -9.34 8.45
CA PRO A 58 2.19 -9.14 8.87
C PRO A 58 3.05 -8.44 7.80
N ASN A 59 2.80 -8.74 6.53
CA ASN A 59 3.52 -8.13 5.41
C ASN A 59 3.13 -6.66 5.25
N ILE A 60 1.84 -6.35 5.36
CA ILE A 60 1.32 -4.97 5.25
C ILE A 60 1.84 -4.10 6.40
N ILE A 61 1.81 -4.62 7.62
CA ILE A 61 2.34 -3.93 8.81
C ILE A 61 3.86 -3.70 8.68
N GLY A 62 4.58 -4.70 8.16
CA GLY A 62 6.04 -4.63 7.96
C GLY A 62 6.49 -3.84 6.73
N MET A 63 5.57 -3.33 5.90
CA MET A 63 5.89 -2.84 4.56
C MET A 63 6.84 -1.64 4.57
N ARG A 64 6.73 -0.76 5.57
CA ARG A 64 7.67 0.36 5.76
C ARG A 64 9.11 -0.13 5.93
N ASN A 65 9.34 -1.20 6.69
CA ASN A 65 10.67 -1.73 6.93
C ASN A 65 11.26 -2.39 5.67
N ARG A 66 10.40 -2.86 4.76
CA ARG A 66 10.82 -3.45 3.48
C ARG A 66 11.23 -2.38 2.46
N LEU A 67 10.61 -1.20 2.51
CA LEU A 67 10.91 -0.09 1.59
C LEU A 67 12.14 0.71 1.99
N ILE A 68 12.43 0.79 3.30
CA ILE A 68 13.51 1.61 3.84
C ILE A 68 14.69 0.70 4.18
N HIS A 69 15.68 0.63 3.29
CA HIS A 69 16.93 -0.09 3.54
C HIS A 69 17.98 0.77 4.25
N ALA A 70 17.93 2.09 4.07
CA ALA A 70 18.66 3.09 4.85
C ALA A 70 17.80 4.36 4.89
N TYR A 71 17.96 5.22 5.91
CA TYR A 71 17.14 6.43 6.12
C TYR A 71 16.93 7.31 4.87
N PHE A 72 17.81 7.21 3.87
CA PHE A 72 17.78 8.00 2.64
C PHE A 72 17.53 7.21 1.36
N ASP A 73 17.56 5.86 1.40
CA ASP A 73 17.49 5.05 0.18
C ASP A 73 16.26 4.14 0.19
N VAL A 74 15.40 4.39 -0.79
CA VAL A 74 14.13 3.70 -0.99
C VAL A 74 14.34 2.72 -2.12
N ASN A 75 14.01 1.46 -1.89
CA ASN A 75 14.05 0.51 -2.98
C ASN A 75 12.86 0.77 -3.93
N LEU A 76 13.10 1.56 -4.98
CA LEU A 76 12.09 1.95 -5.96
C LEU A 76 11.51 0.76 -6.72
N GLU A 77 12.28 -0.31 -6.88
CA GLU A 77 11.80 -1.54 -7.50
C GLU A 77 10.76 -2.25 -6.62
N ILE A 78 11.05 -2.36 -5.32
CA ILE A 78 10.08 -2.89 -4.35
C ILE A 78 8.87 -1.97 -4.26
N LEU A 79 9.08 -0.65 -4.23
CA LEU A 79 7.99 0.32 -4.17
C LEU A 79 7.04 0.15 -5.37
N TRP A 80 7.58 0.14 -6.58
CA TRP A 80 6.81 -0.04 -7.80
C TRP A 80 6.06 -1.37 -7.78
N LYS A 81 6.75 -2.47 -7.49
CA LYS A 81 6.15 -3.79 -7.40
C LYS A 81 5.00 -3.84 -6.40
N THR A 82 5.19 -3.26 -5.22
CA THR A 82 4.14 -3.21 -4.19
C THR A 82 2.90 -2.47 -4.70
N VAL A 83 3.05 -1.34 -5.37
CA VAL A 83 1.89 -0.56 -5.85
C VAL A 83 1.24 -1.14 -7.10
N THR A 84 1.99 -1.85 -7.96
CA THR A 84 1.44 -2.43 -9.20
C THR A 84 0.95 -3.87 -9.06
N GLU A 85 1.54 -4.67 -8.17
CA GLU A 85 1.23 -6.11 -8.06
C GLU A 85 0.48 -6.46 -6.77
N ASP A 86 0.94 -5.96 -5.62
CA ASP A 86 0.37 -6.35 -4.32
C ASP A 86 -0.88 -5.52 -3.98
N LEU A 87 -0.83 -4.21 -4.25
CA LEU A 87 -1.86 -3.26 -3.85
C LEU A 87 -3.23 -3.50 -4.51
N PRO A 88 -3.34 -3.87 -5.80
CA PRO A 88 -4.64 -4.19 -6.41
C PRO A 88 -5.37 -5.33 -5.69
N GLY A 89 -4.64 -6.39 -5.33
CA GLY A 89 -5.23 -7.52 -4.59
C GLY A 89 -5.74 -7.11 -3.20
N LEU A 90 -5.03 -6.21 -2.51
CA LEU A 90 -5.50 -5.64 -1.25
C LEU A 90 -6.78 -4.81 -1.43
N ILE A 91 -6.85 -3.99 -2.48
CA ILE A 91 -8.05 -3.18 -2.77
C ILE A 91 -9.25 -4.10 -3.00
N ASP A 92 -9.09 -5.15 -3.81
CA ASP A 92 -10.14 -6.12 -4.12
C ASP A 92 -10.68 -6.82 -2.86
N GLU A 93 -9.79 -7.25 -1.96
CA GLU A 93 -10.21 -7.87 -0.70
C GLU A 93 -10.95 -6.88 0.21
N LEU A 94 -10.44 -5.65 0.33
CA LEU A 94 -11.08 -4.62 1.15
C LEU A 94 -12.45 -4.18 0.59
N ASP A 95 -12.60 -4.08 -0.72
CA ASP A 95 -13.87 -3.74 -1.37
C ASP A 95 -14.94 -4.83 -1.17
N LYS A 96 -14.56 -6.11 -1.09
CA LYS A 96 -15.49 -7.20 -0.75
C LYS A 96 -16.01 -7.10 0.68
N ILE A 97 -15.17 -6.65 1.60
CA ILE A 97 -15.45 -6.59 3.06
C ILE A 97 -16.22 -5.32 3.41
N LEU A 98 -15.92 -4.21 2.73
CA LEU A 98 -16.53 -2.91 2.91
C LEU A 98 -17.47 -2.64 1.72
N PRO A 99 -18.63 -3.31 1.62
CA PRO A 99 -19.60 -2.96 0.60
C PRO A 99 -19.92 -1.49 0.80
N SER A 100 -19.60 -0.69 -0.23
CA SER A 100 -19.70 0.77 -0.26
C SER A 100 -20.86 1.23 0.62
N ALA A 101 -20.56 1.96 1.68
CA ALA A 101 -21.59 2.74 2.35
C ALA A 101 -22.17 3.64 1.27
N LYS A 102 -23.39 3.32 0.81
CA LYS A 102 -24.17 4.24 -0.01
C LYS A 102 -24.34 5.49 0.85
N VAL A 103 -23.55 6.51 0.54
CA VAL A 103 -23.79 7.88 0.98
C VAL A 103 -25.09 8.35 0.34
#